data_AF-A0A167SRY5-F1
#
_entry.id   AF-A0A167SRY5-F1
#
_cell.length_a   1.000
_cell.length_b   1.000
_cell.length_c   1.000
_cell.angle_alpha   90.00
_cell.angle_beta   90.00
_cell.angle_gamma   90.00
#
_symmetry.space_group_name_H-M   'P 1'
#
loop_
_entity.id
_entity.type
_entity.pdbx_description
1 polymer ?
#
loop_
_entity_poly.entity_id
_entity_poly.type
_entity_poly.pdbx_seq_one_letter_code
_entity_poly.pdbx_strand_id
1 'polypeptide(L)'
;MRTGPTRKTIADLGKSSFWYEWSLAIPSAFGIDFAKRTVTLFDEGEAMISTSTWPQVGRTVAGLLSMPIKAERGNGACLENLKNQVVYADPFTVSQKNMFESAFRVTGTTEKDWTITKESAKERYENGVKEMNQGDRIEFVKILDTRIFFEDGAGNFESKGTLNGLLGLPKEDIDEVTRAAIERSKSTTW
;
A
#
# COMPACT_ATOMS: atom_id res chain seq x y z
N MET A 1 -9.11 -8.02 32.04
CA MET A 1 -8.70 -6.73 31.44
C MET A 1 -9.71 -6.34 30.37
N ARG A 2 -10.42 -5.22 30.54
CA ARG A 2 -11.34 -4.71 29.51
C ARG A 2 -10.52 -4.05 28.41
N THR A 3 -10.56 -4.60 27.20
CA THR A 3 -10.01 -3.95 26.01
C THR A 3 -10.86 -2.72 25.70
N GLY A 4 -10.27 -1.54 25.77
CA GLY A 4 -10.99 -0.30 25.47
C GLY A 4 -11.48 -0.27 24.01
N PRO A 5 -12.54 0.51 23.71
CA PRO A 5 -13.14 0.58 22.37
C PRO A 5 -12.11 0.84 21.26
N THR A 6 -11.08 1.65 21.54
CA THR A 6 -9.97 1.95 20.61
C THR A 6 -9.15 0.73 20.19
N ARG A 7 -8.91 -0.24 21.09
CA ARG A 7 -8.20 -1.48 20.74
C ARG A 7 -9.05 -2.41 19.89
N LYS A 8 -10.37 -2.42 20.12
CA LYS A 8 -11.31 -3.14 19.27
C LYS A 8 -11.33 -2.54 17.86
N THR A 9 -11.33 -1.21 17.74
CA THR A 9 -11.22 -0.55 16.43
C THR A 9 -9.91 -0.92 15.74
N ILE A 10 -8.74 -0.86 16.40
CA ILE A 10 -7.45 -1.24 15.77
C ILE A 10 -7.46 -2.68 15.24
N ALA A 11 -8.05 -3.63 15.99
CA ALA A 11 -8.17 -5.03 15.58
C ALA A 11 -9.19 -5.25 14.44
N ASP A 12 -10.31 -4.52 14.46
CA ASP A 12 -11.35 -4.57 13.42
C ASP A 12 -10.91 -3.81 12.14
N LEU A 13 -9.92 -2.91 12.26
CA LEU A 13 -9.61 -1.94 11.22
C LEU A 13 -8.65 -2.43 10.14
N GLY A 14 -7.79 -3.43 10.40
CA GLY A 14 -6.83 -3.92 9.42
C GLY A 14 -6.21 -2.80 8.57
N LYS A 15 -5.75 -1.71 9.20
CA LYS A 15 -5.28 -0.53 8.44
C LYS A 15 -3.80 -0.64 8.17
N SER A 16 -3.48 -1.46 7.18
CA SER A 16 -2.17 -1.45 6.55
C SER A 16 -2.37 -0.94 5.13
N SER A 17 -2.05 0.32 4.89
CA SER A 17 -1.60 0.74 3.56
C SER A 17 -0.09 0.62 3.54
N PHE A 18 0.47 0.20 2.42
CA PHE A 18 1.92 0.07 2.27
C PHE A 18 2.47 1.21 1.41
N TRP A 19 3.72 1.57 1.63
CA TRP A 19 4.42 2.52 0.77
C TRP A 19 4.74 1.83 -0.55
N TYR A 20 4.14 2.32 -1.63
CA TYR A 20 4.22 1.74 -2.96
C TYR A 20 5.68 1.52 -3.39
N GLU A 21 6.51 2.57 -3.31
CA GLU A 21 7.91 2.49 -3.73
C GLU A 21 8.75 1.55 -2.86
N TRP A 22 8.35 1.32 -1.61
CA TRP A 22 9.05 0.40 -0.73
C TRP A 22 8.66 -1.06 -1.02
N SER A 23 7.36 -1.34 -1.10
CA SER A 23 6.85 -2.70 -1.32
C SER A 23 7.11 -3.19 -2.73
N LEU A 24 6.95 -2.33 -3.75
CA LEU A 24 7.22 -2.72 -5.14
C LEU A 24 8.70 -3.03 -5.37
N ALA A 25 9.61 -2.45 -4.59
CA ALA A 25 11.04 -2.73 -4.66
C ALA A 25 11.43 -4.09 -4.06
N ILE A 26 10.50 -4.80 -3.42
CA ILE A 26 10.76 -6.07 -2.74
C ILE A 26 9.96 -7.18 -3.44
N PRO A 27 10.62 -8.15 -4.11
CA PRO A 27 9.92 -9.22 -4.83
C PRO A 27 8.92 -10.00 -3.96
N SER A 28 9.27 -10.26 -2.69
CA SER A 28 8.39 -10.99 -1.78
C SER A 28 7.13 -10.21 -1.36
N ALA A 29 7.13 -8.88 -1.49
CA ALA A 29 6.00 -8.02 -1.12
C ALA A 29 4.95 -7.98 -2.23
N PHE A 30 5.24 -7.30 -3.35
CA PHE A 30 4.27 -7.13 -4.46
C PHE A 30 4.49 -8.10 -5.62
N GLY A 31 5.40 -9.05 -5.50
CA GLY A 31 5.59 -10.11 -6.47
C GLY A 31 6.45 -9.73 -7.69
N ILE A 32 6.92 -8.49 -7.81
CA ILE A 32 7.71 -8.02 -8.96
C ILE A 32 9.21 -8.01 -8.65
N ASP A 33 9.99 -8.76 -9.42
CA ASP A 33 11.45 -8.75 -9.39
C ASP A 33 11.98 -8.09 -10.67
N PHE A 34 12.35 -6.81 -10.57
CA PHE A 34 12.89 -6.04 -11.69
C PHE A 34 14.25 -6.55 -12.19
N ALA A 35 15.07 -7.11 -11.30
CA ALA A 35 16.40 -7.59 -11.65
C ALA A 35 16.34 -8.87 -12.48
N LYS A 36 15.43 -9.78 -12.11
CA LYS A 36 15.22 -11.05 -12.83
C LYS A 36 14.14 -10.97 -13.91
N ARG A 37 13.41 -9.86 -13.98
CA ARG A 37 12.22 -9.68 -14.82
C ARG A 37 11.21 -10.81 -14.61
N THR A 38 10.87 -11.05 -13.35
CA THR A 38 9.83 -12.01 -13.00
C THR A 38 8.70 -11.31 -12.26
N VAL A 39 7.48 -11.79 -12.46
CA VAL A 39 6.33 -11.41 -11.64
C VAL A 39 5.60 -12.65 -11.16
N THR A 40 5.29 -12.68 -9.86
CA THR A 40 4.33 -13.61 -9.26
C THR A 40 3.03 -12.85 -9.00
N LEU A 41 2.02 -13.09 -9.83
CA LEU A 41 0.67 -12.57 -9.59
C LEU A 41 0.02 -13.36 -8.44
N PHE A 42 -0.63 -12.65 -7.53
CA PHE A 42 -1.41 -13.20 -6.45
C PHE A 42 -2.83 -13.42 -6.96
N ASP A 43 -3.26 -14.67 -6.99
CA ASP A 43 -4.44 -15.13 -7.71
C ASP A 43 -4.41 -14.64 -9.18
N GLU A 44 -5.37 -13.81 -9.59
CA GLU A 44 -5.41 -13.22 -10.93
C GLU A 44 -4.70 -11.86 -11.03
N GLY A 45 -4.19 -11.31 -9.92
CA GLY A 45 -3.51 -10.01 -9.87
C GLY A 45 -4.44 -8.80 -10.05
N GLU A 46 -5.75 -9.00 -9.89
CA GLU A 46 -6.80 -7.99 -10.12
C GLU A 46 -7.28 -7.30 -8.84
N ALA A 47 -6.94 -7.86 -7.67
CA ALA A 47 -7.32 -7.28 -6.38
C ALA A 47 -6.80 -5.83 -6.27
N MET A 48 -7.74 -4.90 -6.08
CA MET A 48 -7.46 -3.48 -5.95
C MET A 48 -7.05 -3.15 -4.52
N ILE A 49 -5.93 -2.44 -4.36
CA ILE A 49 -5.42 -1.99 -3.08
C ILE A 49 -5.15 -0.49 -3.08
N SER A 50 -5.42 0.16 -1.96
CA SER A 50 -5.05 1.55 -1.73
C SER A 50 -3.66 1.61 -1.11
N THR A 51 -2.70 2.17 -1.85
CA THR A 51 -1.31 2.35 -1.38
C THR A 51 -1.08 3.78 -0.95
N SER A 52 0.07 4.02 -0.33
CA SER A 52 0.57 5.36 -0.05
C SER A 52 1.95 5.52 -0.67
N THR A 53 2.45 6.75 -0.73
CA THR A 53 3.85 7.03 -1.08
C THR A 53 4.46 7.88 0.02
N TRP A 54 5.78 7.87 0.16
CA TRP A 54 6.46 8.69 1.14
C TRP A 54 6.14 10.19 0.98
N PRO A 55 6.13 10.77 -0.25
CA PRO A 55 5.71 12.15 -0.43
C PRO A 55 4.26 12.38 -0.02
N GLN A 56 3.32 11.49 -0.39
CA GLN A 56 1.91 11.66 -0.04
C GLN A 56 1.67 11.58 1.47
N VAL A 57 2.35 10.66 2.16
CA VAL A 57 2.31 10.59 3.63
C VAL A 57 2.84 11.89 4.25
N GLY A 58 3.97 12.39 3.77
CA GLY A 58 4.54 13.66 4.22
C GLY A 58 3.57 14.84 4.04
N ARG A 59 2.96 14.97 2.86
CA ARG A 59 1.96 16.01 2.55
C ARG A 59 0.71 15.87 3.43
N THR A 60 0.24 14.64 3.66
CA THR A 60 -0.92 14.38 4.52
C THR A 60 -0.67 14.83 5.95
N VAL A 61 0.47 14.44 6.53
CA VAL A 61 0.85 14.83 7.89
C VAL A 61 1.02 16.34 8.00
N ALA A 62 1.72 16.96 7.05
CA ALA A 62 1.91 18.41 7.02
C ALA A 62 0.57 19.16 6.92
N GLY A 63 -0.32 18.70 6.04
CA GLY A 63 -1.66 19.27 5.86
C GLY A 63 -2.49 19.19 7.14
N LEU A 64 -2.55 18.02 7.78
CA LEU A 64 -3.26 17.82 9.03
C LEU A 64 -2.72 18.72 10.16
N LEU A 65 -1.40 18.75 10.35
CA LEU A 65 -0.77 19.53 11.41
C LEU A 65 -0.85 21.05 11.17
N SER A 66 -1.17 21.48 9.96
CA SER A 66 -1.40 22.88 9.61
C SER A 66 -2.86 23.32 9.81
N MET A 67 -3.78 22.40 10.08
CA MET A 67 -5.19 22.73 10.33
C MET A 67 -5.36 23.42 11.70
N PRO A 68 -6.34 24.34 11.83
CA PRO A 68 -6.66 24.92 13.13
C PRO A 68 -7.21 23.84 14.07
N ILE A 69 -6.96 24.01 15.38
CA ILE A 69 -7.44 23.06 16.40
C ILE A 69 -8.98 23.03 16.41
N LYS A 70 -9.61 24.20 16.36
CA LYS A 70 -11.06 24.40 16.31
C LYS A 70 -11.43 25.21 15.07
N ALA A 71 -12.68 25.10 14.60
CA ALA A 71 -13.13 25.90 13.47
C ALA A 71 -13.06 27.40 13.80
N GLU A 72 -12.40 28.19 12.95
CA GLU A 72 -12.19 29.62 13.19
C GLU A 72 -13.51 30.42 13.09
N ARG A 73 -14.43 30.02 12.20
CA ARG A 73 -15.82 30.50 12.09
C ARG A 73 -16.71 29.42 11.44
N GLY A 74 -17.89 29.15 12.00
CA GLY A 74 -18.86 28.21 11.41
C GLY A 74 -18.35 26.76 11.33
N ASN A 75 -18.73 26.03 10.26
CA ASN A 75 -18.41 24.60 10.06
C ASN A 75 -17.10 24.37 9.30
N GLY A 76 -16.06 25.18 9.55
CA GLY A 76 -14.76 25.04 8.90
C GLY A 76 -14.03 23.73 9.28
N ALA A 77 -13.15 23.26 8.39
CA ALA A 77 -12.31 22.09 8.66
C ALA A 77 -11.33 22.37 9.80
N CYS A 78 -11.28 21.49 10.80
CA CYS A 78 -10.37 21.62 11.95
C CYS A 78 -10.02 20.24 12.53
N LEU A 79 -8.99 20.19 13.38
CA LEU A 79 -8.55 18.94 14.02
C LEU A 79 -9.61 18.36 14.96
N GLU A 80 -10.44 19.18 15.60
CA GLU A 80 -11.54 18.72 16.45
C GLU A 80 -12.53 17.84 15.67
N ASN A 81 -12.79 18.15 14.40
CA ASN A 81 -13.66 17.36 13.53
C ASN A 81 -13.05 15.99 13.14
N LEU A 82 -11.74 15.81 13.27
CA LEU A 82 -11.00 14.58 12.94
C LEU A 82 -10.55 13.81 14.20
N LYS A 83 -10.84 14.34 15.39
CA LYS A 83 -10.37 13.79 16.66
C LYS A 83 -10.89 12.36 16.85
N ASN A 84 -9.99 11.46 17.23
CA ASN A 84 -10.27 10.02 17.45
C ASN A 84 -10.83 9.29 16.22
N GLN A 85 -10.69 9.89 15.03
CA GLN A 85 -11.02 9.25 13.77
C GLN A 85 -9.75 8.79 13.10
N VAL A 86 -9.91 7.82 12.22
CA VAL A 86 -8.83 7.47 11.32
C VAL A 86 -9.06 8.18 10.00
N VAL A 87 -7.98 8.74 9.49
CA VAL A 87 -7.94 9.43 8.22
C VAL A 87 -7.33 8.53 7.16
N TYR A 88 -7.84 8.66 5.94
CA TYR A 88 -7.31 7.96 4.78
C TYR A 88 -6.82 8.98 3.77
N ALA A 89 -5.67 8.72 3.19
CA ALA A 89 -5.11 9.47 2.08
C ALA A 89 -4.33 8.51 1.20
N ASP A 90 -4.60 8.54 -0.08
CA ASP A 90 -4.01 7.64 -1.08
C ASP A 90 -3.74 8.43 -2.36
N PRO A 91 -2.57 8.30 -2.98
CA PRO A 91 -2.34 8.91 -4.28
C PRO A 91 -3.10 8.16 -5.39
N PHE A 92 -3.34 6.86 -5.21
CA PHE A 92 -4.08 5.99 -6.13
C PHE A 92 -4.45 4.65 -5.48
N THR A 93 -5.45 3.98 -6.07
CA THR A 93 -5.81 2.58 -5.80
C THR A 93 -5.50 1.76 -7.04
N VAL A 94 -4.76 0.66 -6.88
CA VAL A 94 -4.11 -0.09 -7.98
C VAL A 94 -4.13 -1.60 -7.73
N SER A 95 -4.07 -2.37 -8.81
CA SER A 95 -3.85 -3.83 -8.78
C SER A 95 -2.41 -4.19 -9.14
N GLN A 96 -2.01 -5.45 -8.94
CA GLN A 96 -0.71 -5.95 -9.43
C GLN A 96 -0.57 -5.81 -10.95
N LYS A 97 -1.67 -6.00 -11.71
CA LYS A 97 -1.66 -5.75 -13.16
C LYS A 97 -1.30 -4.30 -13.49
N ASN A 98 -1.87 -3.32 -12.79
CA ASN A 98 -1.54 -1.91 -13.04
C ASN A 98 -0.07 -1.59 -12.69
N MET A 99 0.44 -2.18 -11.60
CA MET A 99 1.85 -2.06 -11.23
C MET A 99 2.77 -2.65 -12.30
N PHE A 100 2.39 -3.80 -12.84
CA PHE A 100 3.16 -4.50 -13.85
C PHE A 100 3.13 -3.80 -15.21
N GLU A 101 1.98 -3.22 -15.59
CA GLU A 101 1.88 -2.34 -16.76
C GLU A 101 2.75 -1.08 -16.62
N SER A 102 2.81 -0.50 -15.42
CA SER A 102 3.74 0.61 -15.12
C SER A 102 5.19 0.16 -15.27
N ALA A 103 5.54 -1.03 -14.77
CA ALA A 103 6.86 -1.61 -14.94
C ALA A 103 7.26 -1.71 -16.43
N PHE A 104 6.36 -2.15 -17.30
CA PHE A 104 6.58 -2.16 -18.76
C PHE A 104 6.91 -0.77 -19.30
N ARG A 105 6.08 0.24 -19.01
CA ARG A 105 6.28 1.61 -19.49
C ARG A 105 7.59 2.20 -19.00
N VAL A 106 7.89 2.05 -17.71
CA VAL A 106 9.08 2.65 -17.08
C VAL A 106 10.37 1.97 -17.55
N THR A 107 10.34 0.66 -17.82
CA THR A 107 11.52 -0.10 -18.26
C THR A 107 11.66 -0.22 -19.78
N GLY A 108 10.65 0.20 -20.54
CA GLY A 108 10.59 -0.01 -21.99
C GLY A 108 10.51 -1.49 -22.38
N THR A 109 9.95 -2.34 -21.51
CA THR A 109 9.77 -3.77 -21.76
C THR A 109 8.32 -4.11 -22.06
N THR A 110 8.07 -5.36 -22.44
CA THR A 110 6.75 -5.92 -22.71
C THR A 110 6.57 -7.23 -21.95
N GLU A 111 5.36 -7.78 -21.93
CA GLU A 111 5.06 -9.07 -21.31
C GLU A 111 6.03 -10.20 -21.71
N LYS A 112 6.49 -10.21 -22.97
CA LYS A 112 7.40 -11.22 -23.52
C LYS A 112 8.80 -11.18 -22.91
N ASP A 113 9.17 -10.06 -22.30
CA ASP A 113 10.46 -9.87 -21.65
C ASP A 113 10.48 -10.37 -20.20
N TRP A 114 9.34 -10.86 -19.70
CA TRP A 114 9.15 -11.24 -18.30
C TRP A 114 8.68 -12.69 -18.14
N THR A 115 9.11 -13.31 -17.05
CA THR A 115 8.53 -14.59 -16.61
C THR A 115 7.35 -14.30 -15.69
N ILE A 116 6.17 -14.79 -16.06
CA ILE A 116 4.93 -14.57 -15.30
C ILE A 116 4.53 -15.89 -14.65
N THR A 117 4.36 -15.86 -13.33
CA THR A 117 3.80 -16.96 -12.55
C THR A 117 2.59 -16.47 -11.77
N LYS A 118 1.82 -17.43 -11.24
CA LYS A 118 0.68 -17.16 -10.38
C LYS A 118 0.77 -18.03 -9.13
N GLU A 119 0.33 -17.48 -8.00
CA GLU A 119 0.22 -18.19 -6.73
C GLU A 119 -1.05 -17.72 -6.02
N SER A 120 -1.76 -18.58 -5.30
CA SER A 120 -2.91 -18.11 -4.53
C SER A 120 -2.47 -17.19 -3.39
N ALA A 121 -3.12 -16.02 -3.22
CA ALA A 121 -2.80 -15.11 -2.13
C ALA A 121 -3.00 -15.78 -0.76
N LYS A 122 -4.04 -16.61 -0.65
CA LYS A 122 -4.34 -17.35 0.59
C LYS A 122 -3.25 -18.36 0.93
N GLU A 123 -2.85 -19.19 -0.03
CA GLU A 123 -1.79 -20.19 0.18
C GLU A 123 -0.45 -19.51 0.49
N ARG A 124 -0.13 -18.44 -0.25
CA ARG A 124 1.07 -17.62 -0.03
C ARG A 124 1.14 -17.07 1.40
N TYR A 125 0.02 -16.56 1.91
CA TYR A 125 -0.10 -16.07 3.29
C TYR A 125 0.06 -17.21 4.31
N GLU A 126 -0.65 -18.32 4.14
CA GLU A 126 -0.60 -19.47 5.07
C GLU A 126 0.80 -20.11 5.12
N ASN A 127 1.48 -20.20 3.97
CA ASN A 127 2.86 -20.69 3.89
C ASN A 127 3.82 -19.72 4.57
N GLY A 128 3.70 -18.41 4.29
CA GLY A 128 4.50 -17.39 4.97
C GLY A 128 4.32 -17.46 6.49
N VAL A 129 3.09 -17.60 7.00
CA VAL A 129 2.83 -17.74 8.45
C VAL A 129 3.53 -18.95 9.07
N LYS A 130 3.60 -20.08 8.35
CA LYS A 130 4.34 -21.27 8.80
C LYS A 130 5.84 -21.00 8.83
N GLU A 131 6.37 -20.36 7.78
CA GLU A 131 7.80 -20.09 7.56
C GLU A 131 8.34 -18.99 8.48
N MET A 132 7.54 -17.97 8.83
CA MET A 132 7.92 -16.88 9.74
C MET A 132 8.37 -17.36 11.12
N ASN A 133 7.90 -18.53 11.58
CA ASN A 133 8.33 -19.13 12.84
C ASN A 133 9.82 -19.48 12.88
N GLN A 134 10.53 -19.36 11.75
CA GLN A 134 11.97 -19.58 11.61
C GLN A 134 12.79 -18.28 11.74
N GLY A 135 12.13 -17.12 11.93
CA GLY A 135 12.79 -15.84 12.21
C GLY A 135 13.21 -15.04 10.97
N ASP A 136 12.80 -15.45 9.78
CA ASP A 136 13.08 -14.73 8.53
C ASP A 136 12.17 -13.49 8.41
N ARG A 137 12.81 -12.31 8.33
CA ARG A 137 12.10 -11.03 8.20
C ARG A 137 11.45 -10.87 6.83
N ILE A 138 11.93 -11.54 5.78
CA ILE A 138 11.33 -11.44 4.45
C ILE A 138 9.96 -12.13 4.42
N GLU A 139 9.80 -13.21 5.18
CA GLU A 139 8.52 -13.90 5.32
C GLU A 139 7.50 -13.04 6.05
N PHE A 140 7.93 -12.22 7.00
CA PHE A 140 7.04 -11.23 7.63
C PHE A 140 6.52 -10.19 6.61
N VAL A 141 7.39 -9.69 5.73
CA VAL A 141 6.99 -8.78 4.64
C VAL A 141 6.01 -9.46 3.69
N LYS A 142 6.33 -10.68 3.23
CA LYS A 142 5.47 -11.48 2.38
C LYS A 142 4.06 -11.65 2.98
N ILE A 143 3.94 -12.01 4.25
CA ILE A 143 2.65 -12.17 4.93
C ILE A 143 1.86 -10.86 4.92
N LEU A 144 2.51 -9.76 5.34
CA LEU A 144 1.86 -8.46 5.48
C LEU A 144 1.36 -7.91 4.15
N ASP A 145 2.23 -7.89 3.14
CA ASP A 145 1.91 -7.36 1.81
C ASP A 145 0.95 -8.29 1.04
N THR A 146 1.04 -9.62 1.21
CA THR A 146 0.07 -10.54 0.58
C THR A 146 -1.33 -10.35 1.14
N ARG A 147 -1.47 -10.11 2.46
CA ARG A 147 -2.76 -10.01 3.14
C ARG A 147 -3.66 -8.91 2.57
N ILE A 148 -3.10 -7.80 2.10
CA ILE A 148 -3.92 -6.70 1.56
C ILE A 148 -4.53 -7.01 0.19
N PHE A 149 -4.01 -8.00 -0.54
CA PHE A 149 -4.60 -8.43 -1.81
C PHE A 149 -5.78 -9.38 -1.63
N PHE A 150 -6.19 -9.69 -0.40
CA PHE A 150 -7.38 -10.50 -0.17
C PHE A 150 -8.63 -9.70 -0.57
N GLU A 151 -9.57 -10.34 -1.26
CA GLU A 151 -10.83 -9.75 -1.72
C GLU A 151 -11.88 -9.59 -0.60
N ASP A 152 -11.44 -9.20 0.60
CA ASP A 152 -12.30 -8.95 1.76
C ASP A 152 -12.46 -7.45 2.07
N GLY A 153 -11.95 -6.59 1.20
CA GLY A 153 -12.05 -5.14 1.33
C GLY A 153 -11.10 -4.53 2.37
N ALA A 154 -10.18 -5.32 2.96
CA ALA A 154 -9.19 -4.77 3.88
C ALA A 154 -8.12 -3.93 3.17
N GLY A 155 -7.76 -4.27 1.92
CA GLY A 155 -6.73 -3.54 1.16
C GLY A 155 -7.24 -2.31 0.39
N ASN A 156 -8.54 -2.21 0.13
CA ASN A 156 -9.14 -1.10 -0.62
C ASN A 156 -9.87 -0.14 0.31
N PHE A 157 -9.41 1.11 0.38
CA PHE A 157 -10.00 2.15 1.22
C PHE A 157 -10.85 3.17 0.45
N GLU A 158 -11.04 3.04 -0.88
CA GLU A 158 -11.87 3.97 -1.65
C GLU A 158 -13.29 4.07 -1.09
N SER A 159 -13.88 2.94 -0.70
CA SER A 159 -15.21 2.88 -0.09
C SER A 159 -15.32 3.57 1.27
N LYS A 160 -14.18 3.90 1.90
CA LYS A 160 -14.10 4.54 3.22
C LYS A 160 -13.97 6.07 3.13
N GLY A 161 -13.71 6.61 1.93
CA GLY A 161 -13.50 8.03 1.68
C GLY A 161 -12.12 8.51 2.14
N THR A 162 -11.56 9.50 1.41
CA THR A 162 -10.20 10.00 1.66
C THR A 162 -10.22 11.50 1.95
N LEU A 163 -9.22 11.98 2.68
CA LEU A 163 -9.03 13.40 2.98
C LEU A 163 -8.29 14.16 1.86
N ASN A 164 -8.03 13.53 0.72
CA ASN A 164 -7.26 14.16 -0.36
C ASN A 164 -7.85 15.50 -0.78
N GLY A 165 -9.16 15.56 -1.01
CA GLY A 165 -9.82 16.82 -1.40
C GLY A 165 -9.79 17.88 -0.30
N LEU A 166 -10.00 17.46 0.95
CA LEU A 166 -9.97 18.36 2.12
C LEU A 166 -8.59 19.01 2.30
N LEU A 167 -7.54 18.23 2.09
CA LEU A 167 -6.15 18.62 2.31
C LEU A 167 -5.46 19.13 1.03
N GLY A 168 -6.16 19.16 -0.10
CA GLY A 168 -5.58 19.54 -1.40
C GLY A 168 -4.46 18.62 -1.86
N LEU A 169 -4.50 17.33 -1.49
CA LEU A 169 -3.45 16.38 -1.84
C LEU A 169 -3.56 15.98 -3.32
N PRO A 170 -2.43 15.95 -4.05
CA PRO A 170 -2.44 15.58 -5.45
C PRO A 170 -2.73 14.08 -5.64
N LYS A 171 -3.24 13.73 -6.81
CA LYS A 171 -3.06 12.39 -7.37
C LYS A 171 -1.65 12.31 -7.95
N GLU A 172 -0.98 11.18 -7.76
CA GLU A 172 0.38 10.97 -8.23
C GLU A 172 0.39 10.10 -9.49
N ASP A 173 1.45 10.22 -10.28
CA ASP A 173 1.69 9.38 -11.44
C ASP A 173 2.34 8.06 -11.02
N ILE A 174 1.66 6.94 -11.29
CA ILE A 174 2.19 5.61 -10.96
C ILE A 174 3.55 5.35 -11.62
N ASP A 175 3.80 5.85 -12.83
CA ASP A 175 5.06 5.61 -13.55
C ASP A 175 6.23 6.34 -12.86
N GLU A 176 5.97 7.50 -12.26
CA GLU A 176 6.97 8.23 -11.46
C GLU A 176 7.35 7.45 -10.21
N VAL A 177 6.36 6.94 -9.48
CA VAL A 177 6.59 6.22 -8.23
C VAL A 177 7.16 4.81 -8.50
N THR A 178 6.77 4.14 -9.59
CA THR A 178 7.40 2.89 -10.05
C THR A 178 8.87 3.09 -10.38
N ARG A 179 9.26 4.21 -11.00
CA ARG A 179 10.67 4.53 -11.24
C ARG A 179 11.45 4.65 -9.93
N ALA A 180 10.89 5.31 -8.93
CA ALA A 180 11.49 5.38 -7.60
C ALA A 180 11.65 4.00 -6.96
N ALA A 181 10.66 3.11 -7.12
CA ALA A 181 10.75 1.72 -6.65
C ALA A 181 11.88 0.93 -7.34
N ILE A 182 12.03 1.08 -8.65
CA ILE A 182 13.11 0.42 -9.41
C ILE A 182 14.49 0.93 -8.99
N GLU A 183 14.66 2.23 -8.80
CA GLU A 183 15.92 2.75 -8.27
C GLU A 183 16.21 2.21 -6.87
N ARG A 184 15.18 2.14 -6.03
CA ARG A 184 15.27 1.55 -4.69
C ARG A 184 15.65 0.07 -4.73
N SER A 185 15.11 -0.72 -5.65
CA SER A 185 15.39 -2.16 -5.71
C SER A 185 16.85 -2.45 -6.04
N LYS A 186 17.57 -1.51 -6.68
CA LYS A 186 19.01 -1.63 -6.97
C LYS A 186 19.89 -1.45 -5.73
N SER A 187 19.46 -0.62 -4.78
CA SER A 187 20.25 -0.27 -3.60
C SER A 187 19.93 -1.12 -2.37
N THR A 188 18.98 -2.04 -2.48
CA THR A 188 18.40 -2.74 -1.33
C THR A 188 18.76 -4.22 -1.38
N THR A 189 19.68 -4.63 -0.51
CA THR A 189 19.96 -6.03 -0.19
C THR A 189 19.23 -6.39 1.10
N TRP A 190 18.18 -7.21 1.01
CA TRP A 190 17.60 -7.92 2.15
C TRP A 190 18.00 -9.38 2.08
#